data_AF-A0A970II65-F1
#
_entry.id   AF-A0A970II65-F1
#
_cell.length_a   1.000
_cell.length_b   1.000
_cell.length_c   1.000
_cell.angle_alpha   90.00
_cell.angle_beta   90.00
_cell.angle_gamma   90.00
#
_symmetry.space_group_name_H-M   'P 1'
#
loop_
_entity.id
_entity.type
_entity.pdbx_description
1 polymer ?
#
loop_
_entity_poly.entity_id
_entity_poly.type
_entity_poly.pdbx_seq_one_letter_code
_entity_poly.pdbx_strand_id
1 'polypeptide(L)'
;METIAIPVVVESDKLGFFQFSQKKFSNSWFESDLEMIRLIGEIIINALIRKESELSILLNETRLLSTLHSIGDAVISTDNDGQVVMMNNMAEMLTGWTWDQAKN
;
A
#
# COMPACT_ATOMS: atom_id res chain seq x y z
N MET A 1 27.45 18.00 -17.18
CA MET A 1 26.07 17.56 -16.91
C MET A 1 25.82 17.98 -15.48
N GLU A 2 24.91 18.92 -15.28
CA GLU A 2 24.57 19.36 -13.92
C GLU A 2 23.52 18.39 -13.39
N THR A 3 23.73 17.96 -12.15
CA THR A 3 22.89 16.96 -11.50
C THR A 3 22.52 17.47 -10.12
N ILE A 4 21.23 17.44 -9.82
CA ILE A 4 20.69 17.71 -8.48
C ILE A 4 20.13 16.39 -7.95
N ALA A 5 20.59 16.00 -6.78
CA ALA A 5 20.06 14.84 -6.06
C ALA A 5 19.36 15.33 -4.79
N ILE A 6 18.09 14.96 -4.64
CA ILE A 6 17.29 15.26 -3.46
C ILE A 6 17.19 13.98 -2.64
N PRO A 7 17.67 13.97 -1.39
CA PRO A 7 17.54 12.81 -0.51
C PRO A 7 16.08 12.68 -0.07
N VAL A 8 15.59 11.45 -0.07
CA VAL A 8 14.20 11.13 0.21
C VAL A 8 14.17 9.93 1.13
N VAL A 9 13.39 10.01 2.21
CA VAL A 9 13.17 8.88 3.11
C VAL A 9 11.99 8.06 2.60
N VAL A 10 12.22 6.78 2.28
CA VAL A 10 11.18 5.86 1.75
C VAL A 10 10.58 4.99 2.86
N GLU A 11 11.42 4.57 3.80
CA GLU A 11 11.05 3.88 5.04
C GLU A 11 11.94 4.43 6.17
N SER A 12 11.60 4.17 7.43
CA SER A 12 12.28 4.76 8.62
C SER A 12 13.82 4.71 8.58
N ASP A 13 14.42 3.75 7.86
CA ASP A 13 15.87 3.61 7.69
C ASP A 13 16.37 3.62 6.24
N LYS A 14 15.50 3.79 5.23
CA LYS A 14 15.89 3.74 3.80
C LYS A 14 15.90 5.13 3.18
N LEU A 15 17.11 5.60 2.87
CA LEU A 15 17.34 6.83 2.11
C LEU A 15 17.41 6.51 0.60
N GLY A 16 16.43 6.97 -0.16
CA GLY A 16 16.46 7.03 -1.62
C GLY A 16 16.93 8.39 -2.13
N PHE A 17 17.20 8.49 -3.43
CA PHE A 17 17.56 9.76 -4.07
C PHE A 17 16.72 9.98 -5.31
N PHE A 18 16.13 11.16 -5.43
CA PHE A 18 15.58 11.63 -6.69
C PHE A 18 16.65 12.46 -7.42
N GLN A 19 17.04 12.02 -8.62
CA GLN A 19 18.11 12.65 -9.39
C GLN A 19 17.56 13.33 -10.64
N PHE A 20 17.75 14.65 -10.74
CA PHE A 20 17.54 15.42 -11.96
C PHE A 20 18.89 15.68 -12.61
N SER A 21 19.01 15.42 -13.92
CA SER A 21 20.25 15.67 -14.67
C SER A 21 19.98 16.40 -15.97
N GLN A 22 20.77 17.43 -16.27
CA GLN A 22 20.60 18.23 -17.49
C GLN A 22 21.92 18.40 -18.26
N LYS A 23 21.85 18.25 -19.59
CA LYS A 23 22.95 18.48 -20.55
C LYS A 23 22.99 19.96 -21.00
N LYS A 24 23.21 20.90 -20.08
CA LYS A 24 23.66 22.31 -20.31
C LYS A 24 22.77 23.23 -21.18
N PHE A 25 22.25 24.31 -20.59
CA PHE A 25 22.21 25.67 -21.20
C PHE A 25 22.31 26.75 -20.10
N SER A 26 22.84 27.92 -20.47
CA SER A 26 23.37 28.98 -19.60
C SER A 26 22.45 29.52 -18.49
N ASN A 27 23.06 29.79 -17.33
CA ASN A 27 22.59 30.55 -16.14
C ASN A 27 21.33 30.03 -15.45
N SER A 28 21.52 29.23 -14.40
CA SER A 28 21.46 29.63 -12.98
C SER A 28 20.14 29.14 -12.38
N TRP A 29 20.11 27.89 -11.91
CA TRP A 29 19.03 27.45 -11.02
C TRP A 29 18.91 28.47 -9.90
N PHE A 30 17.78 29.16 -9.82
CA PHE A 30 17.50 30.02 -8.68
C PHE A 30 17.16 29.11 -7.50
N GLU A 31 17.41 29.56 -6.26
CA GLU A 31 17.01 28.80 -5.05
C GLU A 31 15.53 28.38 -5.10
N SER A 32 14.67 29.22 -5.69
CA SER A 32 13.25 28.91 -5.91
C SER A 32 13.01 27.70 -6.81
N ASP A 33 13.87 27.44 -7.80
CA ASP A 33 13.74 26.27 -8.66
C ASP A 33 14.10 24.99 -7.90
N LEU A 34 15.12 25.06 -7.02
CA LEU A 34 15.51 23.95 -6.15
C LEU A 34 14.43 23.66 -5.10
N GLU A 35 13.86 24.70 -4.49
CA GLU A 35 12.74 24.59 -3.56
C GLU A 35 11.52 23.98 -4.22
N MET A 36 11.15 24.44 -5.43
CA MET A 36 10.02 23.90 -6.18
C MET A 36 10.23 22.42 -6.51
N ILE A 37 11.41 22.05 -7.03
CA ILE A 37 11.72 20.66 -7.37
C ILE A 37 11.68 19.78 -6.12
N ARG A 38 12.20 20.27 -4.99
CA ARG A 38 12.14 19.56 -3.72
C ARG A 38 10.69 19.33 -3.26
N LEU A 39 9.85 20.36 -3.30
CA LEU A 39 8.43 20.24 -2.93
C LEU A 39 7.70 19.23 -3.82
N ILE A 40 7.91 19.29 -5.14
CA ILE A 40 7.31 18.34 -6.08
C ILE A 40 7.80 16.92 -5.79
N GLY A 41 9.10 16.75 -5.51
CA GLY A 41 9.68 15.47 -5.10
C GLY A 41 8.99 14.90 -3.85
N GLU A 42 8.90 15.71 -2.78
CA GLU A 42 8.25 15.31 -1.52
C GLU A 42 6.78 14.90 -1.75
N ILE A 43 6.02 15.65 -2.57
CA ILE A 43 4.63 15.32 -2.89
C ILE A 43 4.52 13.99 -3.64
N ILE A 44 5.32 13.79 -4.70
CA ILE A 44 5.28 12.58 -5.51
C ILE A 44 5.63 11.36 -4.67
N ILE A 45 6.66 11.44 -3.84
CA ILE A 45 7.06 10.34 -2.98
C ILE A 45 5.99 10.00 -1.96
N ASN A 46 5.44 11.00 -1.26
CA ASN A 46 4.39 10.76 -0.28
C ASN A 46 3.17 10.10 -0.94
N ALA A 47 2.83 10.52 -2.17
CA ALA A 47 1.76 9.90 -2.95
C ALA A 47 2.08 8.45 -3.35
N LEU A 48 3.31 8.16 -3.78
CA LEU A 48 3.75 6.81 -4.15
C LEU A 48 3.76 5.86 -2.96
N ILE A 49 4.35 6.27 -1.83
CA ILE A 49 4.40 5.47 -0.59
C ILE A 49 2.97 5.17 -0.11
N ARG A 50 2.10 6.18 -0.09
CA ARG A 50 0.69 6.00 0.30
C ARG A 50 -0.01 4.99 -0.61
N LYS A 51 0.22 5.08 -1.93
CA LYS A 51 -0.40 4.16 -2.90
C LYS A 51 0.09 2.72 -2.72
N GLU A 52 1.38 2.54 -2.48
CA GLU A 52 1.96 1.22 -2.24
C GLU A 52 1.42 0.60 -0.95
N SER A 53 1.29 1.39 0.12
CA SER A 53 0.69 0.95 1.37
C SER A 53 -0.76 0.48 1.19
N GLU A 54 -1.60 1.26 0.48
CA GLU A 54 -2.98 0.87 0.15
C GLU A 54 -3.03 -0.45 -0.63
N LEU A 55 -2.16 -0.62 -1.63
CA LEU A 55 -2.10 -1.86 -2.40
C LEU A 55 -1.64 -3.05 -1.55
N SER A 56 -0.70 -2.84 -0.64
CA SER A 56 -0.19 -3.89 0.24
C SER A 56 -1.27 -4.41 1.20
N ILE A 57 -2.13 -3.52 1.72
CA ILE A 57 -3.27 -3.89 2.56
C ILE A 57 -4.23 -4.78 1.77
N LEU A 58 -4.60 -4.35 0.56
CA LEU A 58 -5.52 -5.12 -0.30
C LEU A 58 -4.96 -6.50 -0.67
N LEU A 59 -3.66 -6.57 -0.97
CA LEU A 59 -2.98 -7.84 -1.26
C LEU A 59 -2.96 -8.76 -0.05
N ASN A 60 -2.75 -8.22 1.15
CA ASN A 60 -2.75 -9.00 2.38
C ASN A 60 -4.15 -9.53 2.71
N GLU A 61 -5.20 -8.71 2.58
CA GLU A 61 -6.58 -9.16 2.72
C GLU A 61 -6.90 -10.28 1.72
N THR A 62 -6.52 -10.11 0.45
CA THR A 62 -6.74 -11.11 -0.60
C THR A 62 -6.01 -12.43 -0.30
N ARG A 63 -4.75 -12.35 0.18
CA ARG A 63 -3.98 -13.54 0.59
C ARG A 63 -4.60 -14.22 1.80
N LEU A 64 -5.03 -13.46 2.80
CA LEU A 64 -5.68 -14.00 4.00
C LEU A 64 -6.94 -14.79 3.60
N LEU A 65 -7.81 -14.20 2.79
CA LEU A 65 -9.01 -14.85 2.27
C LEU A 65 -8.64 -16.10 1.46
N SER A 66 -7.67 -16.02 0.55
CA SER A 66 -7.24 -17.18 -0.23
C SER A 66 -6.68 -18.31 0.63
N THR A 67 -5.88 -18.01 1.65
CA THR A 67 -5.35 -19.01 2.58
C THR A 67 -6.49 -19.67 3.35
N LEU A 68 -7.43 -18.88 3.89
CA LEU A 68 -8.57 -19.40 4.66
C LEU A 68 -9.54 -20.22 3.81
N HIS A 69 -9.72 -19.87 2.53
CA HIS A 69 -10.48 -20.66 1.56
C HIS A 69 -9.77 -21.97 1.15
N SER A 70 -8.45 -22.03 1.28
CA SER A 70 -7.65 -23.22 0.93
C SER A 70 -7.48 -24.20 2.10
N ILE A 71 -7.83 -23.80 3.32
CA ILE A 71 -7.84 -24.70 4.48
C ILE A 71 -9.02 -25.66 4.34
N GLY A 72 -8.75 -26.96 4.47
CA GLY A 72 -9.78 -28.00 4.39
C GLY A 72 -10.74 -28.05 5.58
N ASP A 73 -10.44 -27.32 6.65
CA ASP A 73 -11.30 -27.19 7.82
C ASP A 73 -12.30 -26.03 7.68
N ALA A 74 -13.46 -26.19 8.31
CA ALA A 74 -14.45 -25.13 8.44
C ALA A 74 -13.94 -24.02 9.38
N VAL A 75 -13.90 -22.78 8.88
CA VAL A 75 -13.45 -21.60 9.64
C VAL A 75 -14.56 -20.55 9.66
N ILE A 76 -14.91 -20.09 10.86
CA ILE A 76 -15.82 -18.98 11.13
C ILE A 76 -15.09 -17.96 12.01
N SER A 77 -15.11 -16.69 11.63
CA SER A 77 -14.58 -15.60 12.45
C SER A 77 -15.71 -14.68 12.90
N THR A 78 -15.60 -14.15 14.12
CA THR A 78 -16.56 -13.19 14.68
C THR A 78 -15.86 -11.90 15.11
N ASP A 79 -16.60 -10.79 15.19
CA ASP A 79 -16.16 -9.57 15.86
C ASP A 79 -16.26 -9.72 17.40
N ASN A 80 -15.93 -8.65 18.13
CA ASN A 80 -15.99 -8.64 19.60
C ASN A 80 -17.43 -8.78 20.15
N ASP A 81 -18.44 -8.51 19.33
CA ASP A 81 -19.85 -8.62 19.68
C ASP A 81 -20.45 -9.99 19.29
N GLY A 82 -19.62 -10.88 18.73
CA GLY A 82 -19.99 -12.23 18.33
C GLY A 82 -20.68 -12.30 16.95
N GLN A 83 -20.71 -11.22 16.18
CA GLN A 83 -21.28 -11.21 14.84
C GLN A 83 -20.30 -11.85 13.85
N VAL A 84 -20.82 -12.66 12.93
CA VAL A 84 -19.98 -13.36 11.95
C VAL A 84 -19.40 -12.35 10.96
N VAL A 85 -18.07 -12.24 10.92
CA VAL A 85 -17.35 -11.34 10.01
C VAL A 85 -16.72 -12.09 8.82
N MET A 86 -16.66 -13.42 8.88
CA MET A 86 -16.17 -14.25 7.78
C MET A 86 -16.60 -15.71 7.94
N MET A 87 -16.93 -16.37 6.82
CA MET A 87 -17.05 -17.83 6.69
C MET A 87 -16.30 -18.31 5.45
N ASN A 88 -15.49 -19.36 5.56
CA ASN A 88 -14.88 -20.00 4.39
C ASN A 88 -15.87 -21.01 3.75
N ASN A 89 -15.57 -21.48 2.53
CA ASN A 89 -16.46 -22.43 1.83
C ASN A 89 -16.74 -23.71 2.64
N MET A 90 -15.77 -24.20 3.41
CA MET A 90 -15.92 -25.38 4.27
C MET A 90 -16.90 -25.11 5.41
N ALA A 91 -16.89 -23.91 6.00
CA ALA A 91 -17.87 -23.49 7.00
C ALA A 91 -19.28 -23.34 6.41
N GLU A 92 -19.40 -22.82 5.19
CA GLU A 92 -20.69 -22.77 4.49
C GLU A 92 -21.25 -24.19 4.27
N MET A 93 -20.40 -25.10 3.79
CA MET A 93 -20.80 -26.51 3.59
C MET A 93 -21.14 -27.22 4.90
N LEU A 94 -20.40 -26.95 5.98
CA LEU A 94 -20.62 -27.59 7.28
C LEU A 94 -21.91 -27.11 7.95
N THR A 95 -22.19 -25.81 7.88
CA THR A 95 -23.34 -25.19 8.56
C THR A 95 -24.60 -25.20 7.70
N GLY A 96 -24.46 -25.27 6.38
CA GLY A 96 -25.55 -25.13 5.42
C GLY A 96 -25.98 -23.67 5.18
N TRP A 97 -25.26 -22.70 5.73
CA TRP A 97 -25.52 -21.26 5.52
C TRP A 97 -24.47 -20.67 4.57
N THR A 98 -24.91 -19.85 3.62
CA THR A 98 -23.98 -19.03 2.84
C THR A 98 -23.49 -17.85 3.66
N TRP A 99 -22.36 -17.27 3.28
CA TRP A 99 -21.85 -16.04 3.87
C TRP A 99 -22.92 -14.94 3.92
N ASP A 100 -23.68 -14.77 2.84
CA ASP A 100 -24.76 -13.77 2.77
C ASP A 100 -25.92 -14.05 3.75
N GLN A 101 -26.12 -15.31 4.17
CA GLN A 101 -27.13 -15.67 5.17
C GLN A 101 -26.62 -15.49 6.60
N ALA A 102 -25.32 -15.65 6.81
CA ALA A 102 -24.69 -15.57 8.13
C ALA A 102 -24.26 -14.15 8.51
N LYS A 103 -23.96 -13.31 7.52
CA LYS A 103 -23.68 -11.89 7.69
C LYS A 103 -25.00 -11.13 7.88
N ASN A 104 -25.43 -10.97 9.12
CA ASN A 104 -26.57 -10.13 9.50
C ASN A 104 -26.39 -8.67 9.07
#